data_AF-A0A1V5FPA7-F1
#
_entry.id   AF-A0A1V5FPA7-F1
#
_cell.length_a   1.000
_cell.length_b   1.000
_cell.length_c   1.000
_cell.angle_alpha   90.00
_cell.angle_beta   90.00
_cell.angle_gamma   90.00
#
_symmetry.space_group_name_H-M   'P 1'
#
loop_
_entity.id
_entity.type
_entity.pdbx_description
1 polymer ?
#
loop_
_entity_poly.entity_id
_entity_poly.type
_entity_poly.pdbx_seq_one_letter_code
_entity_poly.pdbx_strand_id
1 'polypeptide(L)'
;MSDHPAGSLGAPPIGAGGLQSGWPAYAIPAALFLSGAAIFFLLRPFGVPGGDSELLTSPQSMALYWRDSLVYFMREPLAHQIALQFHLAAGDLALGMALSGAFCGGLFLVLLWEFCRSPMVWAAVLGSCLTWVFVGHLELYAPVAVTLLLYFMLLVRALQPGSGVTPFHAALALALAYLTHKLALFFAPALLCLAFERVTGRWRIRPWPAGAWERALVAIIAMCLIDMLPALADMAGVHHILYITFNEHFLDMITPLTPSMARRLEARSETGMFFLFTFGTPLHLAHFFGFILASAPLGLVLLARHWRRIRSAAALPLIVAAVIGFLWILLWHPRCGWRDWDLFSMGTLPLNLLGGGAAAGWFDADAANPPHPAH
;
A
#
# COMPACT_ATOMS: atom_id res chain seq x y z
N MET A 1 -27.31 20.50 -30.81
CA MET A 1 -26.56 19.71 -29.81
C MET A 1 -25.36 20.54 -29.42
N SER A 2 -25.32 21.03 -28.20
CA SER A 2 -24.32 21.97 -27.72
C SER A 2 -23.01 21.24 -27.40
N ASP A 3 -21.97 21.52 -28.18
CA ASP A 3 -20.59 21.11 -27.92
C ASP A 3 -20.07 21.84 -26.68
N HIS A 4 -20.21 21.21 -25.51
CA HIS A 4 -19.39 21.58 -24.38
C HIS A 4 -17.97 21.08 -24.66
N PRO A 5 -16.95 21.97 -24.76
CA PRO A 5 -15.58 21.52 -24.82
C PRO A 5 -15.33 20.70 -23.56
N ALA A 6 -14.88 19.45 -23.74
CA ALA A 6 -14.36 18.64 -22.65
C ALA A 6 -13.13 19.36 -22.10
N GLY A 7 -13.37 20.32 -21.20
CA GLY A 7 -12.34 20.97 -20.42
C GLY A 7 -11.53 19.89 -19.74
N SER A 8 -10.22 20.09 -19.66
CA SER A 8 -9.36 19.28 -18.80
C SER A 8 -10.01 19.24 -17.43
N LEU A 9 -10.58 18.08 -17.08
CA LEU A 9 -11.30 17.86 -15.82
C LEU A 9 -10.29 18.08 -14.70
N GLY A 10 -10.26 19.30 -14.17
CA GLY A 10 -9.42 19.65 -13.04
C GLY A 10 -9.84 18.80 -11.85
N ALA A 11 -8.88 18.15 -11.20
CA ALA A 11 -9.14 17.67 -9.86
C ALA A 11 -9.28 18.87 -8.92
N PRO A 12 -10.11 18.79 -7.88
CA PRO A 12 -10.18 19.84 -6.88
C PRO A 12 -8.81 20.13 -6.31
N PRO A 13 -8.47 21.41 -6.06
CA PRO A 13 -7.23 21.73 -5.37
C PRO A 13 -7.27 21.06 -3.99
N ILE A 14 -6.36 20.11 -3.75
CA ILE A 14 -6.01 19.71 -2.39
C ILE A 14 -5.41 20.95 -1.79
N GLY A 15 -6.19 21.62 -0.92
CA GLY A 15 -5.92 22.92 -0.34
C GLY A 15 -4.60 23.52 -0.79
N ALA A 16 -4.63 24.27 -1.90
CA ALA A 16 -3.59 25.23 -2.21
C ALA A 16 -3.70 26.35 -1.16
N GLY A 17 -3.49 25.99 0.11
CA GLY A 17 -3.17 26.94 1.14
C GLY A 17 -1.86 27.51 0.65
N GLY A 18 -1.90 28.72 0.10
CA GLY A 18 -0.71 29.51 -0.12
C GLY A 18 0.14 29.35 1.12
N LEU A 19 1.39 28.88 0.94
CA LEU A 19 2.34 28.62 2.00
C LEU A 19 2.36 29.83 2.93
N GLN A 20 1.55 29.79 4.00
CA GLN A 20 1.75 30.66 5.14
C GLN A 20 3.01 30.12 5.77
N SER A 21 4.14 30.64 5.31
CA SER A 21 5.47 30.31 5.79
C SER A 21 5.57 30.77 7.25
N GLY A 22 5.14 29.89 8.15
CA GLY A 22 5.16 30.12 9.58
C GLY A 22 4.99 28.81 10.35
N TRP A 23 5.43 28.82 11.61
CA TRP A 23 5.27 27.71 12.56
C TRP A 23 3.87 27.07 12.59
N PRO A 24 2.75 27.81 12.43
CA PRO A 24 1.40 27.21 12.42
C PRO A 24 1.18 26.15 11.32
N ALA A 25 1.89 26.25 10.18
CA ALA A 25 1.75 25.30 9.09
C ALA A 25 2.26 23.89 9.45
N TYR A 26 3.19 23.80 10.41
CA TYR A 26 3.78 22.53 10.87
C TYR A 26 3.16 22.01 12.17
N ALA A 27 2.43 22.85 12.90
CA ALA A 27 1.85 22.49 14.19
C ALA A 27 0.83 21.35 14.09
N ILE A 28 -0.07 21.39 13.09
CA ILE A 28 -1.09 20.35 12.90
C ILE A 28 -0.44 19.01 12.49
N PRO A 29 0.42 18.93 11.45
CA PRO A 29 1.14 17.70 11.13
C PRO A 29 1.95 17.14 12.30
N ALA A 30 2.65 18.00 13.05
CA ALA A 30 3.42 17.57 14.22
C ALA A 30 2.51 17.00 15.31
N ALA A 31 1.39 17.65 15.60
CA ALA A 31 0.41 17.16 16.57
C ALA A 31 -0.21 15.83 16.13
N LEU A 32 -0.58 15.68 14.85
CA LEU A 32 -1.09 14.44 14.29
C LEU A 32 -0.07 13.31 14.38
N PHE A 33 1.19 13.59 14.03
CA PHE A 33 2.27 12.62 14.13
C PHE A 33 2.47 12.15 15.57
N LEU A 34 2.66 13.08 16.51
CA LEU A 34 2.95 12.77 17.90
C LEU A 34 1.77 12.07 18.59
N SER A 35 0.55 12.55 18.40
CA SER A 35 -0.65 11.93 18.98
C SER A 35 -0.94 10.57 18.34
N GLY A 36 -0.81 10.43 17.03
CA GLY A 36 -0.96 9.16 16.34
C GLY A 36 0.04 8.12 16.82
N ALA A 37 1.33 8.46 16.86
CA ALA A 37 2.37 7.57 17.35
C ALA A 37 2.13 7.18 18.81
N ALA A 38 1.78 8.13 19.68
CA ALA A 38 1.45 7.84 21.06
C ALA A 38 0.24 6.89 21.19
N ILE A 39 -0.85 7.14 20.47
CA ILE A 39 -2.06 6.31 20.48
C ILE A 39 -1.73 4.88 20.02
N PHE A 40 -1.08 4.72 18.87
CA PHE A 40 -0.75 3.39 18.34
C PHE A 40 0.20 2.62 19.27
N PHE A 41 1.17 3.31 19.88
CA PHE A 41 2.07 2.69 20.86
C PHE A 41 1.34 2.25 22.13
N LEU A 42 0.41 3.06 22.63
CA LEU A 42 -0.40 2.73 23.82
C LEU A 42 -1.38 1.58 23.55
N LEU A 43 -1.85 1.44 22.30
CA LEU A 43 -2.74 0.36 21.90
C LEU A 43 -2.01 -0.98 21.67
N ARG A 44 -0.67 -1.02 21.67
CA ARG A 44 0.11 -2.25 21.42
C ARG A 44 -0.32 -3.51 22.20
N PRO A 45 -0.86 -3.45 23.44
CA PRO A 45 -1.34 -4.67 24.11
C PRO A 45 -2.53 -5.34 23.42
N PHE A 46 -3.22 -4.62 22.52
CA PHE A 46 -4.30 -5.12 21.67
C PHE A 46 -3.82 -5.52 20.27
N GLY A 47 -2.50 -5.55 20.03
CA GLY A 47 -1.92 -5.90 18.75
C GLY A 47 -2.35 -7.30 18.30
N VAL A 48 -2.64 -7.43 17.02
CA VAL A 48 -3.03 -8.70 16.40
C VAL A 48 -1.81 -9.28 15.67
N PRO A 49 -1.44 -10.54 15.94
CA PRO A 49 -0.38 -11.20 15.18
C PRO A 49 -0.83 -11.41 13.73
N GLY A 50 0.11 -11.33 12.79
CA GLY A 50 -0.12 -11.72 11.41
C GLY A 50 0.23 -13.19 11.14
N GLY A 51 0.41 -13.52 9.87
CA GLY A 51 0.73 -14.87 9.41
C GLY A 51 2.14 -15.33 9.78
N ASP A 52 3.14 -14.49 9.57
CA ASP A 52 4.57 -14.77 9.78
C ASP A 52 5.08 -14.41 11.19
N SER A 53 4.21 -13.97 12.11
CA SER A 53 4.61 -13.45 13.43
C SER A 53 5.39 -14.47 14.27
N GLU A 54 5.02 -15.76 14.19
CA GLU A 54 5.75 -16.84 14.88
C GLU A 54 7.18 -16.99 14.35
N LEU A 55 7.40 -16.76 13.04
CA LEU A 55 8.73 -16.74 12.42
C LEU A 55 9.57 -15.57 12.93
N LEU A 56 8.98 -14.50 13.44
CA LEU A 56 9.71 -13.33 13.92
C LEU A 56 9.97 -13.36 15.42
N THR A 57 9.26 -14.21 16.17
CA THR A 57 9.37 -14.31 17.63
C THR A 57 10.08 -15.56 18.14
N SER A 58 10.27 -16.59 17.32
CA SER A 58 10.98 -17.79 17.77
C SER A 58 12.46 -17.47 18.05
N PRO A 59 13.09 -17.95 19.15
CA PRO A 59 14.49 -17.64 19.45
C PRO A 59 15.46 -18.03 18.34
N GLN A 60 15.19 -19.15 17.67
CA GLN A 60 15.99 -19.64 16.56
C GLN A 60 15.85 -18.72 15.34
N SER A 61 14.62 -18.30 15.04
CA SER A 61 14.38 -17.37 13.95
C SER A 61 14.92 -15.99 14.26
N MET A 62 14.79 -15.47 15.50
CA MET A 62 15.37 -14.18 15.90
C MET A 62 16.89 -14.16 15.77
N ALA A 63 17.56 -15.25 16.16
CA ALA A 63 19.01 -15.38 16.03
C ALA A 63 19.45 -15.35 14.56
N LEU A 64 18.73 -16.04 13.68
CA LEU A 64 18.98 -15.99 12.25
C LEU A 64 18.65 -14.59 11.69
N TYR A 65 17.43 -14.10 11.93
CA TYR A 65 16.84 -12.90 11.37
C TYR A 65 17.62 -11.61 11.69
N TRP A 66 17.95 -11.39 12.97
CA TRP A 66 18.49 -10.10 13.43
C TRP A 66 20.01 -10.09 13.60
N ARG A 67 20.64 -11.27 13.69
CA ARG A 67 22.09 -11.38 13.91
C ARG A 67 22.87 -11.68 12.63
N ASP A 68 22.36 -12.55 11.76
CA ASP A 68 23.17 -13.18 10.70
C ASP A 68 22.52 -13.31 9.31
N SER A 69 21.25 -12.95 9.09
CA SER A 69 20.55 -13.37 7.86
C SER A 69 20.11 -12.23 6.92
N LEU A 70 20.66 -12.27 5.70
CA LEU A 70 20.33 -11.41 4.55
C LEU A 70 18.91 -11.64 3.98
N VAL A 71 18.16 -12.61 4.51
CA VAL A 71 16.95 -13.17 3.88
C VAL A 71 15.79 -12.20 3.81
N TYR A 72 15.40 -11.69 4.97
CA TYR A 72 14.32 -10.73 5.09
C TYR A 72 14.78 -9.32 4.75
N PHE A 73 16.08 -9.03 4.90
CA PHE A 73 16.70 -7.86 4.27
C PHE A 73 16.44 -7.84 2.76
N MET A 74 16.30 -8.99 2.10
CA MET A 74 16.02 -9.02 0.66
C MET A 74 14.52 -9.11 0.32
N ARG A 75 13.63 -9.43 1.28
CA ARG A 75 12.15 -9.36 1.12
C ARG A 75 11.63 -7.94 1.33
N GLU A 76 12.15 -7.25 2.34
CA GLU A 76 11.70 -5.94 2.80
C GLU A 76 12.86 -5.10 3.39
N PRO A 77 13.91 -4.82 2.59
CA PRO A 77 15.15 -4.19 3.06
C PRO A 77 14.91 -2.94 3.88
N LEU A 78 14.05 -2.05 3.39
CA LEU A 78 13.83 -0.76 4.03
C LEU A 78 13.02 -0.90 5.32
N ALA A 79 11.98 -1.74 5.34
CA ALA A 79 11.17 -1.95 6.54
C ALA A 79 11.99 -2.59 7.65
N HIS A 80 12.83 -3.58 7.30
CA HIS A 80 13.77 -4.21 8.21
C HIS A 80 14.76 -3.20 8.79
N GLN A 81 15.38 -2.36 7.94
CA GLN A 81 16.34 -1.35 8.41
C GLN A 81 15.70 -0.32 9.35
N ILE A 82 14.46 0.11 9.07
CA ILE A 82 13.72 1.02 9.96
C ILE A 82 13.51 0.35 11.33
N ALA A 83 13.00 -0.87 11.36
CA ALA A 83 12.77 -1.60 12.61
C ALA A 83 14.07 -1.89 13.38
N LEU A 84 15.18 -2.19 12.68
CA LEU A 84 16.49 -2.39 13.27
C LEU A 84 16.94 -1.14 14.04
N GLN A 85 16.76 0.07 13.49
CA GLN A 85 17.13 1.29 14.20
C GLN A 85 16.35 1.46 15.52
N PHE A 86 15.05 1.14 15.52
CA PHE A 86 14.25 1.17 16.74
C PHE A 86 14.67 0.07 17.73
N HIS A 87 14.97 -1.13 17.25
CA HIS A 87 15.47 -2.21 18.08
C HIS A 87 16.79 -1.83 18.77
N LEU A 88 17.76 -1.30 18.01
CA LEU A 88 19.05 -0.86 18.55
C LEU A 88 18.89 0.24 19.59
N ALA A 89 17.93 1.14 19.42
CA ALA A 89 17.64 2.19 20.39
C ALA A 89 16.91 1.67 21.65
N ALA A 90 16.01 0.70 21.49
CA ALA A 90 15.18 0.17 22.57
C ALA A 90 15.85 -0.94 23.38
N GLY A 91 16.82 -1.66 22.81
CA GLY A 91 17.46 -2.84 23.41
C GLY A 91 16.56 -4.08 23.47
N ASP A 92 15.33 -4.01 22.96
CA ASP A 92 14.36 -5.09 22.92
C ASP A 92 13.69 -5.12 21.55
N LEU A 93 13.54 -6.31 20.96
CA LEU A 93 13.02 -6.45 19.61
C LEU A 93 11.53 -6.14 19.56
N ALA A 94 10.74 -6.73 20.46
CA ALA A 94 9.29 -6.54 20.46
C ALA A 94 8.94 -5.06 20.67
N LEU A 95 9.66 -4.38 21.55
CA LEU A 95 9.55 -2.95 21.76
C LEU A 95 10.00 -2.15 20.53
N GLY A 96 11.10 -2.52 19.89
CA GLY A 96 11.57 -1.89 18.65
C GLY A 96 10.54 -1.97 17.52
N MET A 97 9.92 -3.14 17.34
CA MET A 97 8.85 -3.36 16.37
C MET A 97 7.61 -2.54 16.70
N ALA A 98 7.21 -2.50 17.97
CA ALA A 98 6.08 -1.67 18.41
C ALA A 98 6.33 -0.16 18.22
N LEU A 99 7.54 0.31 18.48
CA LEU A 99 7.95 1.70 18.22
C LEU A 99 7.96 2.01 16.72
N SER A 100 8.46 1.10 15.89
CA SER A 100 8.44 1.22 14.43
C SER A 100 7.00 1.32 13.90
N GLY A 101 6.12 0.41 14.32
CA GLY A 101 4.70 0.42 13.95
C GLY A 101 4.00 1.72 14.37
N ALA A 102 4.23 2.17 15.61
CA ALA A 102 3.67 3.42 16.12
C ALA A 102 4.19 4.66 15.37
N PHE A 103 5.50 4.73 15.11
CA PHE A 103 6.11 5.81 14.33
C PHE A 103 5.49 5.88 12.92
N CYS A 104 5.38 4.74 12.25
CA CYS A 104 4.74 4.63 10.95
C CYS A 104 3.27 5.02 11.00
N GLY A 105 2.54 4.66 12.06
CA GLY A 105 1.15 5.08 12.26
C GLY A 105 1.01 6.60 12.38
N GLY A 106 1.88 7.27 13.14
CA GLY A 106 1.94 8.73 13.20
C GLY A 106 2.19 9.37 11.83
N LEU A 107 3.15 8.84 11.07
CA LEU A 107 3.47 9.31 9.72
C LEU A 107 2.31 9.05 8.73
N PHE A 108 1.63 7.92 8.87
CA PHE A 108 0.46 7.56 8.08
C PHE A 108 -0.68 8.56 8.28
N LEU A 109 -0.95 9.01 9.51
CA LEU A 109 -1.97 10.04 9.78
C LEU A 109 -1.62 11.39 9.14
N VAL A 110 -0.34 11.77 9.14
CA VAL A 110 0.12 12.99 8.45
C VAL A 110 -0.08 12.86 6.94
N LEU A 111 0.30 11.75 6.34
CA LEU A 111 0.08 11.51 4.91
C LEU A 111 -1.42 11.44 4.59
N LEU A 112 -2.25 10.89 5.47
CA LEU A 112 -3.69 10.83 5.28
C LEU A 112 -4.32 12.23 5.35
N TRP A 113 -3.84 13.10 6.24
CA TRP A 113 -4.20 14.51 6.31
C TRP A 113 -3.86 15.26 5.02
N GLU A 114 -2.65 15.02 4.52
CA GLU A 114 -2.14 15.61 3.27
C GLU A 114 -2.82 15.05 2.02
N PHE A 115 -3.28 13.81 2.08
CA PHE A 115 -4.10 13.21 1.05
C PHE A 115 -5.49 13.83 1.05
N CYS A 116 -6.22 13.78 2.17
CA CYS A 116 -7.55 14.35 2.28
C CYS A 116 -7.91 14.70 3.73
N ARG A 117 -8.39 15.92 3.96
CA ARG A 117 -8.87 16.39 5.28
C ARG A 117 -10.32 16.00 5.58
N SER A 118 -10.98 15.29 4.68
CA SER A 118 -12.39 14.90 4.87
C SER A 118 -12.51 13.80 5.94
N PRO A 119 -13.36 13.98 6.97
CA PRO A 119 -13.62 12.95 7.97
C PRO A 119 -14.10 11.63 7.37
N MET A 120 -14.73 11.64 6.19
CA MET A 120 -15.20 10.41 5.53
C MET A 120 -14.04 9.53 5.03
N VAL A 121 -12.96 10.16 4.53
CA VAL A 121 -11.74 9.43 4.14
C VAL A 121 -11.07 8.86 5.37
N TRP A 122 -10.98 9.66 6.43
CA TRP A 122 -10.40 9.23 7.71
C TRP A 122 -11.16 8.05 8.31
N ALA A 123 -12.49 8.13 8.38
CA ALA A 123 -13.31 7.03 8.88
C ALA A 123 -13.15 5.76 8.03
N ALA A 124 -13.08 5.89 6.70
CA ALA A 124 -12.96 4.74 5.81
C ALA A 124 -11.63 4.01 5.98
N VAL A 125 -10.53 4.78 6.09
CA VAL A 125 -9.19 4.23 6.25
C VAL A 125 -8.97 3.74 7.68
N LEU A 126 -9.23 4.57 8.69
CA LEU A 126 -8.95 4.24 10.09
C LEU A 126 -9.88 3.16 10.65
N GLY A 127 -11.11 3.05 10.14
CA GLY A 127 -12.06 2.00 10.51
C GLY A 127 -11.79 0.64 9.83
N SER A 128 -10.76 0.54 8.99
CA SER A 128 -10.38 -0.72 8.35
C SER A 128 -9.39 -1.52 9.19
N CYS A 129 -9.27 -2.83 8.92
CA CYS A 129 -8.29 -3.64 9.62
C CYS A 129 -6.84 -3.23 9.36
N LEU A 130 -6.55 -2.51 8.26
CA LEU A 130 -5.22 -1.97 7.94
C LEU A 130 -4.63 -1.20 9.12
N THR A 131 -5.44 -0.45 9.88
CA THR A 131 -4.98 0.35 11.01
C THR A 131 -4.28 -0.48 12.09
N TRP A 132 -4.61 -1.76 12.21
CA TRP A 132 -4.01 -2.65 13.20
C TRP A 132 -2.54 -2.98 12.91
N VAL A 133 -2.06 -2.76 11.68
CA VAL A 133 -0.62 -2.94 11.37
C VAL A 133 0.26 -1.93 12.12
N PHE A 134 -0.32 -0.83 12.62
CA PHE A 134 0.40 0.16 13.43
C PHE A 134 0.41 -0.18 14.93
N VAL A 135 -0.43 -1.13 15.35
CA VAL A 135 -0.69 -1.45 16.76
C VAL A 135 0.22 -2.60 17.21
N GLY A 136 1.52 -2.35 17.32
CA GLY A 136 2.48 -3.35 17.82
C GLY A 136 2.63 -4.60 16.95
N HIS A 137 2.19 -4.54 15.69
CA HIS A 137 2.20 -5.64 14.76
C HIS A 137 3.63 -6.01 14.33
N LEU A 138 3.89 -7.31 14.21
CA LEU A 138 5.25 -7.83 14.11
C LEU A 138 5.76 -8.00 12.67
N GLU A 139 4.92 -7.97 11.63
CA GLU A 139 5.34 -8.33 10.26
C GLU A 139 5.71 -7.15 9.36
N LEU A 140 6.30 -6.08 9.92
CA LEU A 140 6.91 -4.97 9.17
C LEU A 140 6.02 -4.29 8.09
N TYR A 141 4.71 -4.55 8.11
CA TYR A 141 3.73 -4.02 7.18
C TYR A 141 3.39 -2.53 7.41
N ALA A 142 3.70 -1.98 8.58
CA ALA A 142 3.46 -0.57 8.88
C ALA A 142 4.21 0.40 7.94
N PRO A 143 5.54 0.25 7.71
CA PRO A 143 6.25 0.97 6.67
C PRO A 143 5.61 0.85 5.27
N VAL A 144 5.08 -0.32 4.92
CA VAL A 144 4.44 -0.58 3.62
C VAL A 144 3.17 0.24 3.44
N ALA A 145 2.31 0.31 4.46
CA ALA A 145 1.09 1.11 4.43
C ALA A 145 1.39 2.60 4.20
N VAL A 146 2.44 3.11 4.85
CA VAL A 146 2.91 4.50 4.71
C VAL A 146 3.39 4.78 3.29
N THR A 147 4.28 3.94 2.75
CA THR A 147 4.88 4.15 1.42
C THR A 147 3.86 3.92 0.30
N LEU A 148 2.91 2.99 0.46
CA LEU A 148 1.77 2.83 -0.45
C LEU A 148 0.85 4.04 -0.44
N LEU A 149 0.50 4.58 0.73
CA LEU A 149 -0.29 5.81 0.82
C LEU A 149 0.42 6.97 0.12
N LEU A 150 1.73 7.13 0.33
CA LEU A 150 2.55 8.11 -0.38
C LEU A 150 2.50 7.90 -1.90
N TYR A 151 2.65 6.66 -2.36
CA TYR A 151 2.57 6.31 -3.78
C TYR A 151 1.20 6.70 -4.38
N PHE A 152 0.09 6.30 -3.76
CA PHE A 152 -1.25 6.65 -4.22
C PHE A 152 -1.50 8.15 -4.18
N MET A 153 -1.02 8.85 -3.14
CA MET A 153 -1.09 10.30 -3.06
C MET A 153 -0.36 10.96 -4.24
N LEU A 154 0.85 10.52 -4.58
CA LEU A 154 1.61 11.08 -5.69
C LEU A 154 0.99 10.76 -7.06
N LEU A 155 0.39 9.56 -7.23
CA LEU A 155 -0.37 9.25 -8.44
C LEU A 155 -1.55 10.22 -8.65
N VAL A 156 -2.32 10.47 -7.59
CA VAL A 156 -3.46 11.40 -7.63
C VAL A 156 -2.98 12.83 -7.86
N ARG A 157 -1.93 13.28 -7.14
CA ARG A 157 -1.35 14.63 -7.27
C ARG A 157 -0.71 14.87 -8.65
N ALA A 158 -0.10 13.87 -9.28
CA ALA A 158 0.45 14.01 -10.63
C ALA A 158 -0.64 14.36 -11.67
N LEU A 159 -1.88 13.95 -11.43
CA LEU A 159 -3.02 14.26 -12.31
C LEU A 159 -3.64 15.64 -12.02
N GLN A 160 -3.18 16.35 -10.99
CA GLN A 160 -3.64 17.70 -10.66
C GLN A 160 -2.90 18.76 -11.47
N PRO A 161 -3.60 19.76 -12.03
CA PRO A 161 -2.96 20.90 -12.68
C PRO A 161 -2.01 21.63 -11.72
N GLY A 162 -0.78 21.92 -12.17
CA GLY A 162 0.17 22.75 -11.43
C GLY A 162 0.83 22.11 -10.21
N SER A 163 0.66 20.81 -9.95
CA SER A 163 1.21 20.16 -8.76
C SER A 163 2.74 20.03 -8.74
N GLY A 164 3.39 20.14 -9.90
CA GLY A 164 4.83 19.86 -10.07
C GLY A 164 5.22 18.39 -9.90
N VAL A 165 4.27 17.51 -9.54
CA VAL A 165 4.49 16.08 -9.39
C VAL A 165 4.47 15.43 -10.77
N THR A 166 5.43 14.54 -11.01
CA THR A 166 5.63 13.86 -12.29
C THR A 166 5.61 12.33 -12.11
N PRO A 167 5.51 11.53 -13.20
CA PRO A 167 5.58 10.08 -13.13
C PRO A 167 6.82 9.56 -12.40
N PHE A 168 7.95 10.27 -12.50
CA PHE A 168 9.18 9.91 -11.79
C PHE A 168 8.99 9.93 -10.26
N HIS A 169 8.30 10.94 -9.72
CA HIS A 169 8.05 11.02 -8.27
C HIS A 169 7.18 9.86 -7.78
N ALA A 170 6.13 9.52 -8.55
CA ALA A 170 5.28 8.37 -8.25
C ALA A 170 6.07 7.04 -8.37
N ALA A 171 6.93 6.90 -9.39
CA ALA A 171 7.79 5.72 -9.52
C ALA A 171 8.81 5.60 -8.38
N LEU A 172 9.34 6.72 -7.86
CA LEU A 172 10.21 6.71 -6.69
C LEU A 172 9.47 6.28 -5.42
N ALA A 173 8.24 6.77 -5.21
CA ALA A 173 7.42 6.31 -4.09
C ALA A 173 7.04 4.83 -4.21
N LEU A 174 6.78 4.34 -5.43
CA LEU A 174 6.60 2.92 -5.70
C LEU A 174 7.87 2.12 -5.37
N ALA A 175 9.05 2.62 -5.74
CA ALA A 175 10.32 2.00 -5.39
C ALA A 175 10.56 1.95 -3.88
N LEU A 176 10.22 3.01 -3.16
CA LEU A 176 10.25 2.99 -1.69
C LEU A 176 9.27 1.96 -1.13
N ALA A 177 8.05 1.90 -1.67
CA ALA A 177 7.06 0.92 -1.25
C ALA A 177 7.51 -0.52 -1.51
N TYR A 178 8.15 -0.75 -2.65
CA TYR A 178 8.73 -2.03 -3.03
C TYR A 178 9.89 -2.43 -2.10
N LEU A 179 10.77 -1.49 -1.74
CA LEU A 179 11.83 -1.72 -0.77
C LEU A 179 11.28 -1.97 0.65
N THR A 180 10.09 -1.48 0.97
CA THR A 180 9.41 -1.86 2.21
C THR A 180 8.71 -3.21 2.11
N HIS A 181 8.15 -3.58 0.96
CA HIS A 181 7.66 -4.93 0.69
C HIS A 181 7.33 -5.11 -0.80
N LYS A 182 7.73 -6.24 -1.40
CA LYS A 182 7.60 -6.49 -2.85
C LYS A 182 6.18 -6.51 -3.38
N LEU A 183 5.19 -6.74 -2.51
CA LEU A 183 3.77 -6.65 -2.88
C LEU A 183 3.43 -5.31 -3.53
N ALA A 184 4.16 -4.25 -3.22
CA ALA A 184 3.93 -2.94 -3.82
C ALA A 184 4.04 -2.96 -5.35
N LEU A 185 4.86 -3.85 -5.91
CA LEU A 185 5.03 -4.01 -7.36
C LEU A 185 3.71 -4.39 -8.06
N PHE A 186 2.78 -5.08 -7.36
CA PHE A 186 1.46 -5.36 -7.93
C PHE A 186 0.72 -4.10 -8.35
N PHE A 187 0.92 -2.99 -7.63
CA PHE A 187 0.26 -1.72 -7.93
C PHE A 187 0.96 -0.91 -9.03
N ALA A 188 2.11 -1.35 -9.54
CA ALA A 188 2.84 -0.67 -10.62
C ALA A 188 1.98 -0.33 -11.86
N PRO A 189 1.02 -1.17 -12.32
CA PRO A 189 0.15 -0.82 -13.44
C PRO A 189 -0.69 0.45 -13.21
N ALA A 190 -0.95 0.86 -11.95
CA ALA A 190 -1.63 2.13 -11.67
C ALA A 190 -0.79 3.36 -12.10
N LEU A 191 0.53 3.22 -12.23
CA LEU A 191 1.41 4.25 -12.78
C LEU A 191 1.08 4.55 -14.25
N LEU A 192 0.63 3.55 -15.02
CA LEU A 192 0.27 3.71 -16.43
C LEU A 192 -0.91 4.66 -16.64
N CYS A 193 -1.72 4.90 -15.60
CA CYS A 193 -2.77 5.92 -15.63
C CYS A 193 -2.21 7.34 -15.85
N LEU A 194 -0.92 7.57 -15.55
CA LEU A 194 -0.24 8.83 -15.84
C LEU A 194 0.20 8.95 -17.30
N ALA A 195 0.33 7.84 -18.04
CA ALA A 195 0.88 7.84 -19.40
C ALA A 195 -0.13 8.40 -20.41
N PHE A 196 -1.42 8.19 -20.15
CA PHE A 196 -2.47 8.50 -21.10
C PHE A 196 -3.45 9.53 -20.54
N GLU A 197 -3.99 10.33 -21.45
CA GLU A 197 -5.10 11.21 -21.19
C GLU A 197 -6.15 11.07 -22.29
N ARG A 198 -7.41 11.35 -21.95
CA ARG A 198 -8.52 11.30 -22.91
C ARG A 198 -8.85 12.72 -23.34
N VAL A 199 -8.55 13.04 -24.61
CA VAL A 199 -8.82 14.35 -25.23
C VAL A 199 -9.84 14.13 -26.34
N THR A 200 -10.98 14.82 -26.28
CA THR A 200 -12.07 14.72 -27.27
C THR A 200 -12.46 13.26 -27.59
N GLY A 201 -12.55 12.42 -26.56
CA GLY A 201 -12.91 11.00 -26.70
C GLY A 201 -11.78 10.07 -27.15
N ARG A 202 -10.64 10.58 -27.64
CA ARG A 202 -9.47 9.80 -28.07
C ARG A 202 -8.39 9.76 -26.99
N TRP A 203 -7.71 8.62 -26.88
CA TRP A 203 -6.54 8.49 -26.01
C TRP A 203 -5.32 9.15 -26.66
N ARG A 204 -4.59 9.93 -25.87
CA ARG A 204 -3.32 10.56 -26.24
C ARG A 204 -2.29 10.30 -25.15
N ILE A 205 -1.02 10.30 -25.54
CA ILE A 205 0.08 10.29 -24.57
C ILE A 205 0.08 11.66 -23.89
N ARG A 206 0.05 11.66 -22.56
CA ARG A 206 0.05 12.89 -21.77
C ARG A 206 1.41 13.59 -21.91
N PRO A 207 1.45 14.91 -22.18
CA PRO A 207 2.70 15.64 -22.28
C PRO A 207 3.29 15.83 -20.88
N TRP A 208 4.43 15.17 -20.62
CA TRP A 208 5.20 15.33 -19.39
C TRP A 208 6.50 16.09 -19.66
N PRO A 209 7.15 16.67 -18.62
CA PRO A 209 8.49 17.21 -18.76
C PRO A 209 9.43 16.15 -19.39
N ALA A 210 10.31 16.60 -20.28
CA ALA A 210 11.27 15.72 -20.95
C ALA A 210 12.06 14.89 -19.91
N GLY A 211 12.28 13.60 -20.20
CA GLY A 211 13.00 12.72 -19.28
C GLY A 211 12.18 12.17 -18.11
N ALA A 212 10.90 12.55 -17.95
CA ALA A 212 10.10 12.09 -16.80
C ALA A 212 9.79 10.59 -16.86
N TRP A 213 9.42 10.08 -18.04
CA TRP A 213 9.13 8.65 -18.22
C TRP A 213 10.40 7.82 -18.27
N GLU A 214 11.46 8.32 -18.86
CA GLU A 214 12.77 7.69 -18.90
C GLU A 214 13.28 7.47 -17.47
N ARG A 215 13.20 8.50 -16.60
CA ARG A 215 13.56 8.35 -15.19
C ARG A 215 12.63 7.41 -14.41
N ALA A 216 11.33 7.43 -14.71
CA ALA A 216 10.38 6.48 -14.11
C ALA A 216 10.72 5.04 -14.50
N LEU A 217 11.06 4.80 -15.77
CA LEU A 217 11.50 3.49 -16.27
C LEU A 217 12.81 3.05 -15.63
N VAL A 218 13.78 3.96 -15.46
CA VAL A 218 15.03 3.66 -14.74
C VAL A 218 14.74 3.21 -13.30
N ALA A 219 13.82 3.87 -12.59
CA ALA A 219 13.43 3.44 -11.25
C ALA A 219 12.80 2.04 -11.26
N ILE A 220 11.95 1.73 -12.23
CA ILE A 220 11.34 0.39 -12.38
C ILE A 220 12.39 -0.67 -12.70
N ILE A 221 13.29 -0.40 -13.64
CA ILE A 221 14.39 -1.29 -13.99
C ILE A 221 15.27 -1.54 -12.77
N ALA A 222 15.59 -0.50 -11.99
CA ALA A 222 16.36 -0.63 -10.77
C ALA A 222 15.67 -1.54 -9.75
N MET A 223 14.35 -1.44 -9.55
CA MET A 223 13.59 -2.37 -8.71
C MET A 223 13.75 -3.82 -9.18
N CYS A 224 13.55 -4.07 -10.48
CA CYS A 224 13.68 -5.40 -11.07
C CYS A 224 15.11 -5.95 -10.92
N LEU A 225 16.14 -5.11 -11.13
CA LEU A 225 17.55 -5.49 -10.97
C LEU A 225 17.87 -5.86 -9.52
N ILE A 226 17.33 -5.13 -8.54
CA ILE A 226 17.45 -5.47 -7.12
C ILE A 226 16.86 -6.86 -6.84
N ASP A 227 15.73 -7.20 -7.46
CA ASP A 227 15.09 -8.53 -7.31
C ASP A 227 15.90 -9.66 -7.98
N MET A 228 16.74 -9.32 -8.95
CA MET A 228 17.65 -10.26 -9.62
C MET A 228 18.95 -10.51 -8.86
N LEU A 229 19.39 -9.59 -7.98
CA LEU A 229 20.63 -9.74 -7.20
C LEU A 229 20.80 -11.10 -6.51
N PRO A 230 19.79 -11.68 -5.85
CA PRO A 230 19.95 -12.97 -5.19
C PRO A 230 20.04 -14.14 -6.18
N ALA A 231 19.35 -14.09 -7.33
CA ALA A 231 19.58 -15.07 -8.39
C ALA A 231 21.02 -14.99 -8.92
N LEU A 232 21.56 -13.78 -9.07
CA LEU A 232 22.96 -13.57 -9.43
C LEU A 232 23.93 -14.06 -8.34
N ALA A 233 23.57 -13.87 -7.06
CA ALA A 233 24.39 -14.31 -5.94
C ALA A 233 24.42 -15.84 -5.79
N ASP A 234 23.30 -16.51 -6.01
CA ASP A 234 23.22 -17.98 -6.07
C ASP A 234 24.05 -18.53 -7.24
N MET A 235 23.93 -17.93 -8.43
CA MET A 235 24.78 -18.25 -9.59
C MET A 235 26.27 -18.03 -9.32
N ALA A 236 26.62 -17.09 -8.44
CA ALA A 236 27.99 -16.82 -8.03
C ALA A 236 28.48 -17.75 -6.89
N GLY A 237 27.67 -18.73 -6.44
CA GLY A 237 28.04 -19.67 -5.39
C GLY A 237 27.95 -19.09 -3.97
N VAL A 238 27.22 -17.98 -3.79
CA VAL A 238 27.01 -17.36 -2.46
C VAL A 238 25.87 -18.07 -1.74
N HIS A 239 26.15 -19.26 -1.21
CA HIS A 239 25.14 -20.18 -0.65
C HIS A 239 24.62 -19.83 0.77
N HIS A 240 24.98 -18.66 1.30
CA HIS A 240 24.49 -18.17 2.61
C HIS A 240 23.37 -17.13 2.48
N ILE A 241 22.90 -16.87 1.27
CA ILE A 241 21.77 -15.98 1.01
C ILE A 241 20.53 -16.86 0.84
N LEU A 242 19.82 -17.10 1.93
CA LEU A 242 18.46 -17.63 1.84
C LEU A 242 17.59 -16.45 1.34
N TYR A 243 16.76 -16.65 0.33
CA TYR A 243 16.06 -15.54 -0.32
C TYR A 243 14.68 -15.98 -0.72
N ILE A 244 13.66 -15.29 -0.23
CA ILE A 244 12.30 -15.50 -0.70
C ILE A 244 12.17 -14.72 -2.01
N THR A 245 12.39 -15.39 -3.14
CA THR A 245 12.11 -14.79 -4.45
C THR A 245 10.61 -14.54 -4.58
N PHE A 246 10.21 -13.53 -5.34
CA PHE A 246 8.80 -13.33 -5.70
C PHE A 246 8.19 -14.57 -6.39
N ASN A 247 9.03 -15.39 -7.02
CA ASN A 247 8.65 -16.60 -7.74
C ASN A 247 8.62 -17.84 -6.86
N GLU A 248 9.24 -17.80 -5.67
CA GLU A 248 9.29 -18.93 -4.76
C GLU A 248 7.89 -19.17 -4.21
N HIS A 249 7.32 -20.29 -4.61
CA HIS A 249 5.95 -20.69 -4.34
C HIS A 249 4.89 -19.80 -5.00
N PHE A 250 5.23 -18.88 -5.91
CA PHE A 250 4.21 -18.05 -6.59
C PHE A 250 3.14 -18.92 -7.25
N LEU A 251 3.58 -19.93 -8.01
CA LEU A 251 2.68 -20.91 -8.63
C LEU A 251 1.95 -21.76 -7.60
N ASP A 252 2.60 -22.07 -6.47
CA ASP A 252 1.99 -22.83 -5.38
C ASP A 252 0.98 -21.99 -4.58
N MET A 253 0.99 -20.66 -4.72
CA MET A 253 0.10 -19.70 -4.06
C MET A 253 -1.01 -19.17 -4.98
N ILE A 254 -1.10 -19.67 -6.21
CA ILE A 254 -2.19 -19.30 -7.13
C ILE A 254 -3.33 -20.33 -7.01
N THR A 255 -4.55 -19.82 -6.84
CA THR A 255 -5.76 -20.64 -6.91
C THR A 255 -6.30 -20.74 -8.37
N PRO A 256 -6.94 -21.86 -8.76
CA PRO A 256 -7.15 -23.09 -7.99
C PRO A 256 -5.87 -23.94 -7.94
N LEU A 257 -5.64 -24.57 -6.78
CA LEU A 257 -4.58 -25.57 -6.65
C LEU A 257 -4.99 -26.86 -7.38
N THR A 258 -4.06 -27.45 -8.13
CA THR A 258 -4.24 -28.82 -8.64
C THR A 258 -4.17 -29.83 -7.47
N PRO A 259 -4.77 -31.03 -7.58
CA PRO A 259 -4.68 -32.04 -6.52
C PRO A 259 -3.23 -32.45 -6.16
N SER A 260 -2.30 -32.38 -7.11
CA SER A 260 -0.88 -32.63 -6.85
C SER A 260 -0.21 -31.48 -6.10
N MET A 261 -0.60 -30.22 -6.38
CA MET A 261 -0.14 -29.05 -5.64
C MET A 261 -0.67 -29.05 -4.21
N ALA A 262 -1.96 -29.35 -4.02
CA ALA A 262 -2.57 -29.48 -2.69
C ALA A 262 -1.83 -30.52 -1.82
N ARG A 263 -1.62 -31.73 -2.35
CA ARG A 263 -0.85 -32.78 -1.64
C ARG A 263 0.60 -32.40 -1.37
N ARG A 264 1.25 -31.67 -2.30
CA ARG A 264 2.62 -31.19 -2.12
C ARG A 264 2.70 -30.15 -0.99
N LEU A 265 1.72 -29.25 -0.91
CA LEU A 265 1.63 -28.24 0.15
C LEU A 265 1.34 -28.90 1.51
N GLU A 266 0.41 -29.86 1.56
CA GLU A 266 0.15 -30.67 2.77
C GLU A 266 1.43 -31.36 3.27
N ALA A 267 2.17 -32.02 2.37
CA ALA A 267 3.36 -32.77 2.73
C ALA A 267 4.56 -31.90 3.16
N ARG A 268 4.56 -30.61 2.81
CA ARG A 268 5.62 -29.65 3.17
C ARG A 268 5.25 -28.77 4.36
N SER A 269 4.17 -29.06 5.08
CA SER A 269 3.70 -28.27 6.23
C SER A 269 4.54 -28.45 7.50
N GLU A 270 5.87 -28.38 7.39
CA GLU A 270 6.77 -28.49 8.56
C GLU A 270 6.53 -27.36 9.58
N THR A 271 5.92 -26.24 9.17
CA THR A 271 5.52 -25.12 10.03
C THR A 271 4.09 -25.20 10.58
N GLY A 272 3.30 -26.23 10.24
CA GLY A 272 1.93 -26.39 10.73
C GLY A 272 0.90 -25.38 10.17
N MET A 273 1.27 -24.55 9.19
CA MET A 273 0.37 -23.57 8.57
C MET A 273 0.19 -23.87 7.07
N PHE A 274 -0.98 -24.42 6.67
CA PHE A 274 -1.57 -24.28 5.33
C PHE A 274 -3.09 -24.41 5.37
N PHE A 275 -3.82 -23.51 4.69
CA PHE A 275 -5.28 -23.55 4.56
C PHE A 275 -5.69 -23.75 3.10
N LEU A 276 -5.91 -25.00 2.65
CA LEU A 276 -6.15 -25.33 1.24
C LEU A 276 -7.52 -24.84 0.73
N PHE A 277 -7.52 -24.08 -0.37
CA PHE A 277 -8.73 -23.63 -1.04
C PHE A 277 -8.66 -23.90 -2.55
N THR A 278 -9.79 -24.29 -3.13
CA THR A 278 -9.95 -24.30 -4.59
C THR A 278 -10.69 -23.03 -5.01
N PHE A 279 -10.25 -22.40 -6.11
CA PHE A 279 -10.86 -21.18 -6.64
C PHE A 279 -12.38 -21.36 -6.80
N GLY A 280 -13.14 -20.39 -6.32
CA GLY A 280 -14.60 -20.40 -6.38
C GLY A 280 -15.31 -21.34 -5.39
N THR A 281 -14.58 -22.10 -4.56
CA THR A 281 -15.23 -22.86 -3.48
C THR A 281 -15.90 -21.93 -2.47
N PRO A 282 -16.94 -22.39 -1.73
CA PRO A 282 -17.59 -21.58 -0.72
C PRO A 282 -16.62 -21.00 0.31
N LEU A 283 -15.59 -21.78 0.69
CA LEU A 283 -14.58 -21.36 1.66
C LEU A 283 -13.62 -20.30 1.06
N HIS A 284 -13.22 -20.46 -0.21
CA HIS A 284 -12.47 -19.43 -0.93
C HIS A 284 -13.26 -18.11 -1.04
N LEU A 285 -14.54 -18.19 -1.40
CA LEU A 285 -15.39 -17.01 -1.51
C LEU A 285 -15.62 -16.35 -0.14
N ALA A 286 -15.88 -17.13 0.91
CA ALA A 286 -16.00 -16.63 2.28
C ALA A 286 -14.72 -15.92 2.72
N HIS A 287 -13.57 -16.48 2.36
CA HIS A 287 -12.26 -15.89 2.63
C HIS A 287 -12.04 -14.57 1.90
N PHE A 288 -12.23 -14.56 0.58
CA PHE A 288 -12.15 -13.37 -0.27
C PHE A 288 -13.05 -12.25 0.24
N PHE A 289 -14.35 -12.53 0.44
CA PHE A 289 -15.29 -11.53 0.92
C PHE A 289 -15.00 -11.09 2.36
N GLY A 290 -14.59 -12.00 3.24
CA GLY A 290 -14.28 -11.65 4.61
C GLY A 290 -13.08 -10.71 4.71
N PHE A 291 -12.03 -10.90 3.90
CA PHE A 291 -10.93 -9.93 3.88
C PHE A 291 -11.35 -8.59 3.32
N ILE A 292 -12.12 -8.54 2.23
CA ILE A 292 -12.60 -7.25 1.72
C ILE A 292 -13.45 -6.54 2.77
N LEU A 293 -14.35 -7.26 3.44
CA LEU A 293 -15.24 -6.70 4.45
C LEU A 293 -14.49 -6.25 5.70
N ALA A 294 -13.46 -6.97 6.14
CA ALA A 294 -12.62 -6.57 7.28
C ALA A 294 -11.71 -5.39 6.92
N SER A 295 -11.16 -5.39 5.71
CA SER A 295 -10.14 -4.44 5.27
C SER A 295 -10.70 -3.19 4.58
N ALA A 296 -11.98 -3.16 4.22
CA ALA A 296 -12.65 -1.97 3.67
C ALA A 296 -14.16 -1.90 3.93
N PRO A 297 -14.62 -2.09 5.18
CA PRO A 297 -16.06 -2.15 5.47
C PRO A 297 -16.75 -0.86 5.06
N LEU A 298 -16.24 0.28 5.54
CA LEU A 298 -16.82 1.58 5.24
C LEU A 298 -16.45 2.06 3.83
N GLY A 299 -15.25 1.77 3.35
CA GLY A 299 -14.83 2.08 1.98
C GLY A 299 -15.79 1.52 0.93
N LEU A 300 -16.20 0.26 1.08
CA LEU A 300 -17.19 -0.38 0.20
C LEU A 300 -18.55 0.30 0.26
N VAL A 301 -19.08 0.54 1.46
CA VAL A 301 -20.41 1.15 1.64
C VAL A 301 -20.44 2.56 1.04
N LEU A 302 -19.41 3.35 1.31
CA LEU A 302 -19.29 4.69 0.75
C LEU A 302 -19.14 4.65 -0.77
N LEU A 303 -18.32 3.74 -1.31
CA LEU A 303 -18.19 3.57 -2.74
C LEU A 303 -19.53 3.17 -3.38
N ALA A 304 -20.24 2.17 -2.85
CA ALA A 304 -21.53 1.73 -3.37
C ALA A 304 -22.59 2.85 -3.35
N ARG A 305 -22.57 3.71 -2.33
CA ARG A 305 -23.49 4.86 -2.23
C ARG A 305 -23.10 6.02 -3.14
N HIS A 306 -21.81 6.24 -3.36
CA HIS A 306 -21.28 7.44 -4.02
C HIS A 306 -20.54 7.18 -5.34
N TRP A 307 -20.57 5.97 -5.91
CA TRP A 307 -19.80 5.64 -7.13
C TRP A 307 -20.11 6.56 -8.33
N ARG A 308 -21.35 7.04 -8.44
CA ARG A 308 -21.77 7.97 -9.51
C ARG A 308 -21.10 9.35 -9.45
N ARG A 309 -20.46 9.67 -8.32
CA ARG A 309 -19.64 10.87 -8.10
C ARG A 309 -18.24 10.72 -8.67
N ILE A 310 -17.79 9.51 -9.00
CA ILE A 310 -16.47 9.29 -9.57
C ILE A 310 -16.50 9.64 -11.06
N ARG A 311 -16.11 10.88 -11.37
CA ARG A 311 -16.10 11.43 -12.73
C ARG A 311 -14.75 12.01 -13.12
N SER A 312 -13.88 12.27 -12.14
CA SER A 312 -12.54 12.81 -12.35
C SER A 312 -11.53 11.73 -12.75
N ALA A 313 -10.61 12.09 -13.67
CA ALA A 313 -9.47 11.25 -14.04
C ALA A 313 -8.54 10.96 -12.84
N ALA A 314 -8.54 11.82 -11.81
CA ALA A 314 -7.74 11.64 -10.60
C ALA A 314 -8.15 10.40 -9.78
N ALA A 315 -9.36 9.86 -9.99
CA ALA A 315 -9.79 8.61 -9.36
C ALA A 315 -9.21 7.36 -10.04
N LEU A 316 -8.81 7.46 -11.32
CA LEU A 316 -8.44 6.32 -12.14
C LEU A 316 -7.28 5.49 -11.54
N PRO A 317 -6.19 6.08 -11.02
CA PRO A 317 -5.12 5.28 -10.40
C PRO A 317 -5.62 4.48 -9.19
N LEU A 318 -6.51 5.05 -8.37
CA LEU A 318 -7.09 4.35 -7.21
C LEU A 318 -8.06 3.24 -7.62
N ILE A 319 -8.82 3.44 -8.71
CA ILE A 319 -9.67 2.37 -9.28
C ILE A 319 -8.81 1.20 -9.75
N VAL A 320 -7.77 1.48 -10.54
CA VAL A 320 -6.86 0.43 -11.05
C VAL A 320 -6.17 -0.29 -9.90
N ALA A 321 -5.64 0.46 -8.92
CA ALA A 321 -5.02 -0.11 -7.73
C ALA A 321 -6.02 -0.94 -6.90
N ALA A 322 -7.26 -0.49 -6.72
CA ALA A 322 -8.29 -1.26 -6.02
C ALA A 322 -8.62 -2.56 -6.76
N VAL A 323 -8.80 -2.53 -8.09
CA VAL A 323 -9.04 -3.73 -8.91
C VAL A 323 -7.89 -4.71 -8.78
N ILE A 324 -6.65 -4.24 -8.84
CA ILE A 324 -5.46 -5.07 -8.61
C ILE A 324 -5.48 -5.68 -7.21
N GLY A 325 -5.81 -4.91 -6.18
CA GLY A 325 -5.98 -5.40 -4.82
C GLY A 325 -7.05 -6.48 -4.69
N PHE A 326 -8.20 -6.33 -5.36
CA PHE A 326 -9.23 -7.36 -5.44
C PHE A 326 -8.73 -8.63 -6.14
N LEU A 327 -8.09 -8.48 -7.31
CA LEU A 327 -7.54 -9.61 -8.04
C LEU A 327 -6.47 -10.34 -7.24
N TRP A 328 -5.65 -9.59 -6.50
CA TRP A 328 -4.68 -10.15 -5.58
C TRP A 328 -5.36 -11.00 -4.50
N ILE A 329 -6.33 -10.46 -3.77
CA ILE A 329 -7.07 -11.20 -2.73
C ILE A 329 -7.80 -12.41 -3.33
N LEU A 330 -8.29 -12.30 -4.57
CA LEU A 330 -9.05 -13.34 -5.26
C LEU A 330 -8.17 -14.48 -5.79
N LEU A 331 -6.97 -14.18 -6.26
CA LEU A 331 -6.08 -15.16 -6.88
C LEU A 331 -5.13 -15.80 -5.87
N TRP A 332 -4.77 -15.06 -4.82
CA TRP A 332 -3.78 -15.47 -3.86
C TRP A 332 -4.33 -16.43 -2.82
N HIS A 333 -3.62 -17.53 -2.64
CA HIS A 333 -3.86 -18.53 -1.63
C HIS A 333 -3.11 -18.13 -0.34
N PRO A 334 -3.80 -17.87 0.78
CA PRO A 334 -3.12 -17.55 2.03
C PRO A 334 -2.40 -18.79 2.57
N ARG A 335 -1.13 -18.64 2.92
CA ARG A 335 -0.40 -19.74 3.58
C ARG A 335 -0.93 -19.92 5.00
N CYS A 336 -1.25 -18.82 5.68
CA CYS A 336 -1.63 -18.83 7.09
C CYS A 336 -3.14 -18.59 7.28
N GLY A 337 -3.93 -18.76 6.22
CA GLY A 337 -5.38 -18.56 6.23
C GLY A 337 -5.77 -17.13 6.61
N TRP A 338 -6.59 -16.97 7.64
CA TRP A 338 -7.04 -15.67 8.14
C TRP A 338 -5.93 -14.86 8.84
N ARG A 339 -4.79 -15.47 9.18
CA ARG A 339 -3.68 -14.76 9.83
C ARG A 339 -2.96 -13.81 8.87
N ASP A 340 -3.00 -14.04 7.56
CA ASP A 340 -2.42 -13.14 6.53
C ASP A 340 -3.24 -11.84 6.32
N TRP A 341 -4.05 -11.45 7.31
CA TRP A 341 -4.96 -10.29 7.21
C TRP A 341 -4.22 -8.98 6.92
N ASP A 342 -3.02 -8.86 7.46
CA ASP A 342 -2.08 -7.75 7.30
C ASP A 342 -1.64 -7.59 5.84
N LEU A 343 -1.24 -8.68 5.19
CA LEU A 343 -0.89 -8.74 3.77
C LEU A 343 -2.04 -8.27 2.88
N PHE A 344 -3.25 -8.77 3.13
CA PHE A 344 -4.42 -8.44 2.32
C PHE A 344 -5.02 -7.08 2.63
N SER A 345 -4.80 -6.54 3.83
CA SER A 345 -5.25 -5.19 4.20
C SER A 345 -4.63 -4.09 3.32
N MET A 346 -3.42 -4.33 2.78
CA MET A 346 -2.76 -3.42 1.83
C MET A 346 -3.52 -3.34 0.50
N GLY A 347 -4.12 -4.46 0.06
CA GLY A 347 -4.91 -4.57 -1.16
C GLY A 347 -6.11 -3.65 -1.19
N THR A 348 -6.70 -3.35 -0.03
CA THR A 348 -7.93 -2.55 0.07
C THR A 348 -7.70 -1.09 0.45
N LEU A 349 -6.46 -0.68 0.72
CA LEU A 349 -6.14 0.74 0.96
C LEU A 349 -6.64 1.66 -0.17
N PRO A 350 -6.41 1.38 -1.47
CA PRO A 350 -6.94 2.19 -2.56
C PRO A 350 -8.46 2.30 -2.55
N LEU A 351 -9.15 1.22 -2.15
CA LEU A 351 -10.61 1.16 -2.07
C LEU A 351 -11.15 2.06 -0.96
N ASN A 352 -10.51 2.08 0.21
CA ASN A 352 -10.89 2.99 1.30
C ASN A 352 -10.67 4.46 0.91
N LEU A 353 -9.54 4.77 0.26
CA LEU A 353 -9.26 6.11 -0.27
C LEU A 353 -10.28 6.52 -1.34
N LEU A 354 -10.63 5.60 -2.25
CA LEU A 354 -11.59 5.83 -3.33
C LEU A 354 -13.01 6.06 -2.78
N GLY A 355 -13.49 5.17 -1.89
CA GLY A 355 -14.82 5.25 -1.30
C GLY A 355 -14.99 6.50 -0.44
N GLY A 356 -14.02 6.78 0.44
CA GLY A 356 -14.00 7.99 1.25
C GLY A 356 -13.91 9.27 0.41
N GLY A 357 -13.07 9.27 -0.64
CA GLY A 357 -12.90 10.41 -1.53
C GLY A 357 -14.15 10.69 -2.36
N ALA A 358 -14.84 9.64 -2.83
CA ALA A 358 -16.12 9.76 -3.53
C ALA A 358 -17.21 10.33 -2.61
N ALA A 359 -17.29 9.88 -1.36
CA ALA A 359 -18.22 10.44 -0.37
C ALA A 359 -17.91 11.92 -0.07
N ALA A 360 -16.63 12.29 -0.04
CA ALA A 360 -16.17 13.66 0.14
C ALA A 360 -16.39 14.56 -1.10
N GLY A 361 -16.83 14.02 -2.25
CA GLY A 361 -17.00 14.78 -3.50
C GLY A 361 -15.69 15.10 -4.22
N TRP A 362 -14.60 14.45 -3.84
CA TRP A 362 -13.25 14.77 -4.34
C TRP A 362 -13.03 14.36 -5.80
N PHE A 363 -13.88 13.46 -6.30
CA PHE A 363 -13.81 12.97 -7.67
C PHE A 363 -14.96 13.48 -8.56
N ASP A 364 -15.73 14.46 -8.09
CA ASP A 364 -16.77 15.11 -8.89
C ASP A 364 -16.15 15.88 -10.07
N ALA A 365 -16.89 15.98 -11.18
CA ALA A 365 -16.42 16.70 -12.38
C ALA A 365 -16.25 18.21 -12.15
N ASP A 366 -17.10 18.78 -11.29
CA ASP A 366 -17.18 20.23 -11.04
C ASP A 366 -16.24 20.70 -9.93
N ALA A 367 -15.62 19.77 -9.20
CA ALA A 367 -14.69 20.09 -8.13
C ALA A 367 -13.41 20.79 -8.64
N ALA A 368 -13.16 20.76 -9.96
CA ALA A 368 -12.18 21.57 -10.69
C ALA A 368 -12.32 23.08 -10.46
N ASN A 369 -13.53 23.56 -10.14
CA ASN A 369 -13.84 24.95 -9.86
C ASN A 369 -14.49 25.03 -8.48
N PRO A 370 -13.73 25.12 -7.38
CA PRO A 370 -14.34 25.46 -6.11
C PRO A 370 -15.06 26.81 -6.28
N PRO A 371 -16.31 26.97 -5.80
CA PRO A 371 -16.87 28.30 -5.66
C PRO A 371 -15.87 29.09 -4.81
N HIS A 372 -15.45 30.25 -5.31
CA HIS A 372 -14.66 31.19 -4.53
C HIS A 372 -15.32 31.31 -3.15
N PRO A 373 -14.58 31.15 -2.04
CA PRO A 373 -15.14 31.50 -0.74
C PRO A 373 -15.55 32.96 -0.85
N ALA A 374 -16.86 33.21 -0.77
CA ALA A 374 -17.38 34.55 -0.59
C ALA A 374 -16.78 35.04 0.74
N HIS A 375 -15.85 35.97 0.62
CA HIS A 375 -15.35 36.75 1.75
C HIS A 375 -16.42 37.74 2.21
#